data_AF-W0E8E1-F1
#
_entry.id   AF-W0E8E1-F1
#
_cell.length_a   1.000
_cell.length_b   1.000
_cell.length_c   1.000
_cell.angle_alpha   90.00
_cell.angle_beta   90.00
_cell.angle_gamma   90.00
#
_symmetry.space_group_name_H-M   'P 1'
#
loop_
_entity.id
_entity.type
_entity.pdbx_description
1 polymer ?
#
loop_
_entity_poly.entity_id
_entity_poly.type
_entity_poly.pdbx_seq_one_letter_code
_entity_poly.pdbx_strand_id
1 'polypeptide(L)'
;MRKLLGALALLVVSVQVRAGIPATPVMTLYAFNGPVEVPYYSAERFRPGDPGAPIGTLAQGTSLIPCLVIRDGAPLTDASGTPYVGFEVVVDPRRAGPEARARFLAAIERRKGLEVENHHCEAGVRGVIDVRQLYAMEKAPFFTPPPAARPGATPPAASSQLDRIVRDFHASSECARANARLSGRRGALERAWEDYLARRRGELPLTTLARAKHLDYTLRTALFEGHHARGCNAYGACERNIVALTIRNRAVGQCPRHIGCTFPGDFQGVASKVSQYNIWDEFLTQISGLTACYLRPDLADEPRFAKLQAMYAQSVGDVERILYGDDDDLRAVFPGTDLAKLKRVRHYYHAPAMGKCFPEHPRVEYMSGAVARSGDDFAVIANTRIEVGETVGTGYRFKQFRFDELETRDRTWVEDRYPGFVVDGRKVSLRAPSDCRPYGIPAGCRLDDSIGRYRKIPHWADAGEPLEIRCRVIDRGSDCDRDGDGVIARVGGACDREMRPVSGVR
;
A
#
# COMPACT_ATOMS: atom_id res chain seq x y z
N MET A 1 16.46 -35.63 -72.54
CA MET A 1 17.07 -36.20 -71.32
C MET A 1 17.17 -35.06 -70.31
N ARG A 2 16.18 -34.73 -69.48
CA ARG A 2 15.53 -35.49 -68.38
C ARG A 2 16.52 -36.03 -67.33
N LYS A 3 16.53 -35.33 -66.19
CA LYS A 3 16.78 -35.77 -64.80
C LYS A 3 18.21 -35.73 -64.24
N LEU A 4 18.27 -35.37 -62.94
CA LEU A 4 19.36 -35.38 -61.96
C LEU A 4 20.31 -34.16 -62.03
N LEU A 5 20.51 -33.34 -61.00
CA LEU A 5 20.27 -33.48 -59.56
C LEU A 5 19.65 -32.20 -58.97
N GLY A 6 18.45 -32.35 -58.42
CA GLY A 6 18.01 -31.54 -57.28
C GLY A 6 18.37 -32.30 -56.01
N ALA A 7 19.13 -31.66 -55.13
CA ALA A 7 19.22 -31.92 -53.68
C ALA A 7 20.39 -31.12 -53.10
N LEU A 8 20.36 -29.78 -53.18
CA LEU A 8 20.97 -28.97 -52.13
C LEU A 8 19.80 -28.52 -51.26
N ALA A 9 19.44 -29.42 -50.35
CA ALA A 9 18.43 -29.20 -49.35
C ALA A 9 18.76 -27.93 -48.57
N LEU A 10 17.74 -27.09 -48.43
CA LEU A 10 17.66 -26.01 -47.48
C LEU A 10 18.11 -26.49 -46.08
N LEU A 11 19.39 -26.31 -45.77
CA LEU A 11 19.85 -26.14 -44.39
C LEU A 11 19.62 -24.67 -44.03
N VAL A 12 18.33 -24.29 -44.01
CA VAL A 12 17.91 -23.15 -43.20
C VAL A 12 18.08 -23.64 -41.77
N VAL A 13 19.24 -23.37 -41.20
CA VAL A 13 19.43 -23.34 -39.75
C VAL A 13 18.36 -22.36 -39.26
N SER A 14 17.23 -22.91 -38.84
CA SER A 14 16.25 -22.19 -38.06
C SER A 14 16.99 -21.93 -36.75
N VAL A 15 17.66 -20.79 -36.68
CA VAL A 15 18.04 -20.20 -35.41
C VAL A 15 16.69 -20.00 -34.71
N GLN A 16 16.30 -20.98 -33.90
CA GLN A 16 15.26 -20.77 -32.92
C GLN A 16 15.81 -19.67 -32.03
N VAL A 17 15.44 -18.44 -32.34
CA VAL A 17 15.52 -17.35 -31.38
C VAL A 17 14.65 -17.84 -30.23
N ARG A 18 15.27 -18.47 -29.22
CA ARG A 18 14.61 -18.76 -27.94
C ARG A 18 14.18 -17.40 -27.43
N ALA A 19 12.90 -17.09 -27.58
CA ALA A 19 12.33 -15.89 -27.00
C ALA A 19 12.54 -16.00 -25.49
N GLY A 20 13.27 -15.04 -24.93
CA GLY A 20 13.47 -14.99 -23.48
C GLY A 20 12.15 -14.70 -22.77
N ILE A 21 12.11 -15.04 -21.49
CA ILE A 21 11.03 -14.66 -20.59
C ILE A 21 11.45 -13.43 -19.77
N PRO A 22 10.51 -12.62 -19.27
CA PRO A 22 10.82 -11.44 -18.47
C PRO A 22 11.51 -11.88 -17.18
N ALA A 23 12.69 -11.33 -16.92
CA ALA A 23 13.44 -11.63 -15.72
C ALA A 23 12.63 -11.26 -14.46
N THR A 24 12.78 -12.03 -13.38
CA THR A 24 12.10 -11.76 -12.11
C THR A 24 12.30 -10.30 -11.64
N PRO A 25 11.22 -9.58 -11.29
CA PRO A 25 11.36 -8.20 -10.84
C PRO A 25 11.96 -8.14 -9.44
N VAL A 26 12.35 -6.93 -9.02
CA VAL A 26 12.54 -6.67 -7.59
C VAL A 26 11.19 -6.84 -6.90
N MET A 27 11.15 -7.69 -5.88
CA MET A 27 9.97 -7.93 -5.05
C MET A 27 10.26 -7.55 -3.60
N THR A 28 9.21 -7.24 -2.86
CA THR A 28 9.30 -6.83 -1.46
C THR A 28 8.58 -7.82 -0.57
N LEU A 29 9.21 -8.21 0.54
CA LEU A 29 8.59 -8.99 1.59
C LEU A 29 7.49 -8.17 2.28
N TYR A 30 6.24 -8.58 2.12
CA TYR A 30 5.10 -7.83 2.63
C TYR A 30 3.94 -8.73 3.04
N ALA A 31 3.43 -8.50 4.25
CA ALA A 31 2.16 -9.04 4.71
C ALA A 31 1.44 -7.97 5.53
N PHE A 32 0.23 -7.58 5.14
CA PHE A 32 -0.51 -6.54 5.86
C PHE A 32 -0.70 -6.93 7.34
N ASN A 33 -0.26 -6.06 8.25
CA ASN A 33 -0.24 -6.32 9.69
C ASN A 33 0.45 -7.65 10.09
N GLY A 34 1.41 -8.10 9.27
CA GLY A 34 2.17 -9.33 9.48
C GLY A 34 3.29 -9.18 10.52
N PRO A 35 3.98 -10.28 10.84
CA PRO A 35 5.15 -10.25 11.70
C PRO A 35 6.29 -9.48 11.02
N VAL A 36 7.06 -8.74 11.83
CA VAL A 36 8.25 -8.01 11.35
C VAL A 36 9.31 -8.97 10.81
N GLU A 37 9.45 -10.16 11.41
CA GLU A 37 10.42 -11.16 11.00
C GLU A 37 9.74 -12.28 10.20
N VAL A 38 10.18 -12.49 8.96
CA VAL A 38 9.68 -13.51 8.04
C VAL A 38 10.73 -14.61 7.91
N PRO A 39 10.42 -15.88 8.23
CA PRO A 39 11.39 -16.96 8.18
C PRO A 39 11.80 -17.31 6.75
N TYR A 40 13.05 -17.73 6.59
CA TYR A 40 13.53 -18.43 5.41
C TYR A 40 14.20 -19.76 5.81
N TYR A 41 14.29 -20.66 4.84
CA TYR A 41 14.57 -22.08 5.03
C TYR A 41 15.81 -22.52 4.26
N SER A 42 16.34 -23.68 4.60
CA SER A 42 17.50 -24.25 3.89
C SER A 42 17.04 -24.94 2.61
N ALA A 43 17.63 -24.55 1.48
CA ALA A 43 17.44 -25.24 0.21
C ALA A 43 17.83 -26.73 0.32
N GLU A 44 18.94 -27.03 0.98
CA GLU A 44 19.46 -28.41 1.13
C GLU A 44 18.53 -29.30 1.96
N ARG A 45 18.01 -28.79 3.07
CA ARG A 45 17.13 -29.55 3.98
C ARG A 45 15.68 -29.60 3.53
N PHE A 46 15.28 -28.75 2.59
CA PHE A 46 13.92 -28.72 2.07
C PHE A 46 13.54 -30.08 1.48
N ARG A 47 12.35 -30.56 1.82
CA ARG A 47 11.71 -31.76 1.27
C ARG A 47 10.38 -31.38 0.63
N PRO A 48 9.87 -32.14 -0.34
CA PRO A 48 8.56 -31.88 -0.93
C PRO A 48 7.48 -31.76 0.16
N GLY A 49 6.83 -30.60 0.24
CA GLY A 49 5.81 -30.31 1.25
C GLY A 49 6.30 -29.95 2.67
N ASP A 50 7.62 -30.02 2.94
CA ASP A 50 8.21 -29.68 4.22
C ASP A 50 9.48 -28.82 4.04
N PRO A 51 9.41 -27.50 4.30
CA PRO A 51 10.59 -26.64 4.21
C PRO A 51 11.61 -26.87 5.35
N GLY A 52 11.25 -27.66 6.36
CA GLY A 52 12.05 -27.90 7.55
C GLY A 52 12.09 -26.72 8.51
N ALA A 53 13.01 -26.77 9.48
CA ALA A 53 13.20 -25.66 10.42
C ALA A 53 13.78 -24.42 9.73
N PRO A 54 13.28 -23.20 10.05
CA PRO A 54 13.88 -21.95 9.58
C PRO A 54 15.37 -21.87 9.93
N ILE A 55 16.16 -21.27 9.03
CA ILE A 55 17.60 -21.05 9.23
C ILE A 55 17.96 -19.58 9.46
N GLY A 56 16.97 -18.71 9.42
CA GLY A 56 17.07 -17.28 9.68
C GLY A 56 15.78 -16.54 9.32
N THR A 57 15.82 -15.22 9.42
CA THR A 57 14.70 -14.34 9.10
C THR A 57 15.13 -13.14 8.25
N LEU A 58 14.21 -12.68 7.41
CA LEU A 58 14.26 -11.40 6.72
C LEU A 58 13.20 -10.46 7.33
N ALA A 59 13.49 -9.17 7.39
CA ALA A 59 12.54 -8.20 7.91
C ALA A 59 11.45 -7.86 6.87
N GLN A 60 10.24 -7.59 7.33
CA GLN A 60 9.17 -7.03 6.51
C GLN A 60 9.64 -5.72 5.85
N GLY A 61 9.43 -5.61 4.54
CA GLY A 61 9.95 -4.54 3.69
C GLY A 61 11.31 -4.83 3.05
N THR A 62 11.94 -5.97 3.34
CA THR A 62 13.13 -6.43 2.61
C THR A 62 12.81 -6.54 1.13
N SER A 63 13.59 -5.86 0.30
CA SER A 63 13.49 -5.92 -1.15
C SER A 63 14.54 -6.89 -1.69
N LEU A 64 14.13 -7.79 -2.56
CA LEU A 64 14.96 -8.88 -3.07
C LEU A 64 14.61 -9.25 -4.52
N ILE A 65 15.50 -9.95 -5.20
CA ILE A 65 15.26 -10.52 -6.53
C ILE A 65 15.15 -12.04 -6.36
N PRO A 66 13.98 -12.66 -6.66
CA PRO A 66 13.80 -14.09 -6.47
C PRO A 66 14.35 -14.92 -7.64
N CYS A 67 14.71 -16.16 -7.35
CA CYS A 67 15.09 -17.18 -8.33
C CYS A 67 14.59 -18.57 -7.87
N LEU A 68 14.56 -19.55 -8.76
CA LEU A 68 14.15 -20.92 -8.48
C LEU A 68 15.38 -21.80 -8.25
N VAL A 69 15.50 -22.36 -7.05
CA VAL A 69 16.48 -23.42 -6.79
C VAL A 69 15.96 -24.70 -7.44
N ILE A 70 16.74 -25.27 -8.36
CA ILE A 70 16.43 -26.51 -9.04
C ILE A 70 17.22 -27.65 -8.39
N ARG A 71 16.52 -28.72 -8.03
CA ARG A 71 17.10 -29.93 -7.45
C ARG A 71 16.42 -31.14 -8.04
N ASP A 72 17.22 -32.12 -8.47
CA ASP A 72 16.75 -33.33 -9.15
C ASP A 72 15.83 -33.00 -10.34
N GLY A 73 16.17 -31.93 -11.08
CA GLY A 73 15.42 -31.46 -12.24
C GLY A 73 14.11 -30.71 -11.93
N ALA A 74 13.83 -30.40 -10.65
CA ALA A 74 12.58 -29.76 -10.25
C ALA A 74 12.77 -28.56 -9.29
N PRO A 75 11.88 -27.55 -9.34
CA PRO A 75 11.85 -26.46 -8.36
C PRO A 75 11.36 -26.94 -6.99
N LEU A 76 11.78 -26.24 -5.93
CA LEU A 76 11.32 -26.53 -4.57
C LEU A 76 9.89 -25.99 -4.37
N THR A 77 8.93 -26.89 -4.16
CA THR A 77 7.51 -26.52 -4.00
C THR A 77 6.88 -27.20 -2.80
N ASP A 78 5.85 -26.57 -2.23
CA ASP A 78 4.94 -27.25 -1.29
C ASP A 78 3.99 -28.23 -1.99
N ALA A 79 3.17 -28.94 -1.22
CA ALA A 79 2.21 -29.90 -1.74
C ALA A 79 1.19 -29.28 -2.73
N SER A 80 0.88 -27.99 -2.56
CA SER A 80 -0.02 -27.24 -3.44
C SER A 80 0.67 -26.69 -4.70
N GLY A 81 1.98 -26.91 -4.87
CA GLY A 81 2.76 -26.38 -5.99
C GLY A 81 3.21 -24.93 -5.82
N THR A 82 3.13 -24.38 -4.61
CA THR A 82 3.68 -23.05 -4.32
C THR A 82 5.20 -23.12 -4.23
N PRO A 83 5.96 -22.31 -5.00
CA PRO A 83 7.40 -22.36 -4.94
C PRO A 83 7.98 -21.66 -3.71
N TYR A 84 9.07 -22.25 -3.22
CA TYR A 84 10.01 -21.60 -2.31
C TYR A 84 11.20 -21.13 -3.15
N VAL A 85 11.37 -19.82 -3.22
CA VAL A 85 12.34 -19.16 -4.10
C VAL A 85 13.62 -18.85 -3.35
N GLY A 86 14.76 -19.05 -4.01
CA GLY A 86 16.01 -18.42 -3.61
C GLY A 86 15.94 -16.91 -3.81
N PHE A 87 16.88 -16.16 -3.25
CA PHE A 87 16.83 -14.70 -3.29
C PHE A 87 18.20 -14.03 -3.21
N GLU A 88 18.31 -12.89 -3.89
CA GLU A 88 19.35 -11.87 -3.69
C GLU A 88 18.74 -10.67 -2.97
N VAL A 89 19.27 -10.28 -1.81
CA VAL A 89 18.76 -9.11 -1.07
C VAL A 89 19.28 -7.82 -1.70
N VAL A 90 18.36 -6.94 -2.10
CA VAL A 90 18.65 -5.60 -2.62
C VAL A 90 18.70 -4.58 -1.48
N VAL A 91 17.68 -4.60 -0.62
CA VAL A 91 17.58 -3.71 0.56
C VAL A 91 17.10 -4.50 1.76
N ASP A 92 17.89 -4.48 2.85
CA ASP A 92 17.47 -4.94 4.18
C ASP A 92 17.11 -3.71 5.04
N PRO A 93 15.83 -3.52 5.43
CA PRO A 93 15.38 -2.35 6.17
C PRO A 93 15.95 -2.28 7.59
N ARG A 94 16.59 -3.34 8.10
CA ARG A 94 17.28 -3.34 9.41
C ARG A 94 18.60 -2.56 9.36
N ARG A 95 19.21 -2.45 8.17
CA ARG A 95 20.56 -1.88 7.97
C ARG A 95 20.59 -0.71 6.99
N ALA A 96 19.51 -0.50 6.27
CA ALA A 96 19.42 0.52 5.23
C ALA A 96 19.49 1.95 5.78
N GLY A 97 20.38 2.77 5.20
CA GLY A 97 20.39 4.22 5.30
C GLY A 97 19.81 4.90 4.04
N PRO A 98 19.89 6.24 3.95
CA PRO A 98 19.35 7.02 2.83
C PRO A 98 19.80 6.54 1.44
N GLU A 99 21.00 5.99 1.32
CA GLU A 99 21.56 5.43 0.09
C GLU A 99 20.78 4.22 -0.46
N ALA A 100 20.00 3.54 0.40
CA ALA A 100 19.19 2.39 0.00
C ALA A 100 18.14 2.75 -1.06
N ARG A 101 17.66 4.00 -1.08
CA ARG A 101 16.71 4.48 -2.10
C ARG A 101 17.31 4.39 -3.50
N ALA A 102 18.54 4.88 -3.68
CA ALA A 102 19.22 4.86 -4.97
C ALA A 102 19.52 3.42 -5.41
N ARG A 103 19.99 2.57 -4.48
CA ARG A 103 20.25 1.13 -4.74
C ARG A 103 18.99 0.40 -5.21
N PHE A 104 17.85 0.63 -4.56
CA PHE A 104 16.57 0.04 -4.92
C PHE A 104 16.12 0.44 -6.33
N LEU A 105 16.14 1.74 -6.64
CA LEU A 105 15.75 2.24 -7.96
C LEU A 105 16.66 1.72 -9.07
N ALA A 106 17.98 1.67 -8.83
CA ALA A 106 18.93 1.09 -9.77
C ALA A 106 18.68 -0.41 -10.00
N ALA A 107 18.28 -1.16 -8.97
CA ALA A 107 17.94 -2.58 -9.13
C ALA A 107 16.68 -2.78 -9.96
N ILE A 108 15.63 -1.96 -9.76
CA ILE A 108 14.43 -1.99 -10.60
C ILE A 108 14.80 -1.73 -12.05
N GLU A 109 15.56 -0.67 -12.33
CA GLU A 109 15.90 -0.30 -13.69
C GLU A 109 16.72 -1.38 -14.40
N ARG A 110 17.67 -2.01 -13.69
CA ARG A 110 18.44 -3.16 -14.25
C ARG A 110 17.57 -4.36 -14.64
N ARG A 111 16.43 -4.56 -13.97
CA ARG A 111 15.52 -5.68 -14.24
C ARG A 111 14.45 -5.32 -15.27
N LYS A 112 14.18 -4.03 -15.46
CA LYS A 112 13.15 -3.54 -16.36
C LYS A 112 13.51 -3.88 -17.81
N GLY A 113 12.65 -4.65 -18.47
CA GLY A 113 12.85 -5.07 -19.86
C GLY A 113 13.94 -6.13 -20.06
N LEU A 114 14.59 -6.61 -19.00
CA LEU A 114 15.54 -7.70 -19.09
C LEU A 114 14.81 -9.02 -19.39
N GLU A 115 15.29 -9.75 -20.39
CA GLU A 115 14.81 -11.09 -20.72
C GLU A 115 15.89 -12.14 -20.39
N VAL A 116 15.45 -13.30 -19.93
CA VAL A 116 16.30 -14.43 -19.52
C VAL A 116 15.70 -15.74 -20.05
N GLU A 117 16.49 -16.79 -20.13
CA GLU A 117 15.99 -18.11 -20.57
C GLU A 117 15.09 -18.76 -19.50
N ASN A 118 15.51 -18.68 -18.24
CA ASN A 118 14.80 -19.22 -17.09
C ASN A 118 15.04 -18.37 -15.84
N HIS A 119 14.32 -18.69 -14.77
CA HIS A 119 14.45 -18.04 -13.47
C HIS A 119 15.30 -18.85 -12.50
N HIS A 120 16.22 -19.70 -12.97
CA HIS A 120 17.02 -20.54 -12.08
C HIS A 120 17.95 -19.70 -11.21
N CYS A 121 18.23 -20.17 -10.01
CA CYS A 121 19.25 -19.57 -9.16
C CYS A 121 20.65 -19.91 -9.66
N GLU A 122 21.60 -19.00 -9.42
CA GLU A 122 23.02 -19.32 -9.49
C GLU A 122 23.39 -20.42 -8.47
N ALA A 123 24.52 -21.08 -8.71
CA ALA A 123 25.03 -22.09 -7.80
C ALA A 123 25.33 -21.48 -6.40
N GLY A 124 25.05 -22.25 -5.34
CA GLY A 124 25.37 -21.86 -3.96
C GLY A 124 24.29 -21.07 -3.21
N VAL A 125 23.10 -20.87 -3.80
CA VAL A 125 21.95 -20.32 -3.07
C VAL A 125 21.48 -21.31 -1.98
N ARG A 126 21.68 -20.92 -0.72
CA ARG A 126 21.39 -21.76 0.47
C ARG A 126 20.03 -21.51 1.10
N GLY A 127 19.50 -20.29 0.96
CA GLY A 127 18.26 -19.85 1.59
C GLY A 127 17.11 -19.81 0.58
N VAL A 128 15.94 -20.30 0.99
CA VAL A 128 14.69 -20.18 0.22
C VAL A 128 13.54 -19.65 1.06
N ILE A 129 12.63 -18.91 0.45
CA ILE A 129 11.48 -18.29 1.12
C ILE A 129 10.20 -18.55 0.34
N ASP A 130 9.06 -18.63 1.05
CA ASP A 130 7.75 -18.79 0.44
C ASP A 130 7.44 -17.57 -0.44
N VAL A 131 7.23 -17.80 -1.75
CA VAL A 131 6.98 -16.75 -2.73
C VAL A 131 5.72 -15.93 -2.40
N ARG A 132 4.76 -16.49 -1.64
CA ARG A 132 3.52 -15.78 -1.26
C ARG A 132 3.77 -14.58 -0.36
N GLN A 133 4.96 -14.50 0.26
CA GLN A 133 5.38 -13.36 1.07
C GLN A 133 5.93 -12.21 0.23
N LEU A 134 6.18 -12.42 -1.07
CA LEU A 134 6.80 -11.45 -1.96
C LEU A 134 5.75 -10.71 -2.76
N TYR A 135 5.86 -9.39 -2.89
CA TYR A 135 4.99 -8.56 -3.71
C TYR A 135 5.83 -7.74 -4.69
N ALA A 136 5.42 -7.67 -5.96
CA ALA A 136 6.07 -6.78 -6.91
C ALA A 136 5.66 -5.33 -6.60
N MET A 137 6.58 -4.57 -6.00
CA MET A 137 6.35 -3.19 -5.57
C MET A 137 7.50 -2.30 -6.02
N GLU A 138 7.18 -1.17 -6.66
CA GLU A 138 8.18 -0.21 -7.13
C GLU A 138 8.36 0.98 -6.16
N LYS A 139 7.75 0.89 -4.97
CA LYS A 139 7.80 1.96 -3.96
C LYS A 139 9.11 1.88 -3.18
N ALA A 140 10.03 2.79 -3.50
CA ALA A 140 11.33 2.87 -2.85
C ALA A 140 11.24 3.26 -1.36
N PRO A 141 12.22 2.82 -0.53
CA PRO A 141 12.36 3.30 0.84
C PRO A 141 12.39 4.83 0.92
N PHE A 142 11.73 5.37 1.94
CA PHE A 142 11.64 6.80 2.19
C PHE A 142 12.45 7.21 3.42
N PHE A 143 13.28 8.23 3.23
CA PHE A 143 13.98 8.94 4.30
C PHE A 143 13.68 10.43 4.21
N THR A 144 13.39 11.05 5.35
CA THR A 144 13.35 12.50 5.45
C THR A 144 14.74 13.05 5.17
N PRO A 145 14.89 14.11 4.35
CA PRO A 145 16.17 14.77 4.16
C PRO A 145 16.80 15.19 5.51
N PRO A 146 18.14 15.13 5.62
CA PRO A 146 18.83 15.64 6.80
C PRO A 146 18.52 17.14 6.98
N PRO A 147 18.62 17.69 8.20
CA PRO A 147 18.50 19.12 8.44
C PRO A 147 19.39 19.94 7.51
N ALA A 148 18.82 20.94 6.84
CA ALA A 148 19.60 21.89 6.07
C ALA A 148 20.47 22.75 7.00
N ALA A 149 21.66 23.13 6.52
CA ALA A 149 22.56 24.04 7.24
C ALA A 149 22.03 25.49 7.29
N ARG A 150 21.10 25.84 6.40
CA ARG A 150 20.45 27.15 6.36
C ARG A 150 19.08 27.08 7.04
N PRO A 151 18.65 28.15 7.75
CA PRO A 151 17.27 28.27 8.17
C PRO A 151 16.37 28.22 6.94
N GLY A 152 15.35 27.35 6.97
CA GLY A 152 14.33 27.32 5.92
C GLY A 152 13.44 28.55 5.92
N ALA A 153 12.43 28.54 5.04
CA ALA A 153 11.38 29.54 5.05
C ALA A 153 10.73 29.69 6.43
N THR A 154 10.32 30.91 6.77
CA THR A 154 9.55 31.18 7.99
C THR A 154 8.27 30.34 7.94
N PRO A 155 8.05 29.42 8.90
CA PRO A 155 6.87 28.58 8.88
C PRO A 155 5.62 29.46 9.05
N PRO A 156 4.48 29.07 8.45
CA PRO A 156 3.20 29.76 8.67
C PRO A 156 2.90 29.87 10.17
N ALA A 157 2.27 30.98 10.56
CA ALA A 157 1.82 31.17 11.94
C ALA A 157 0.93 29.99 12.37
N ALA A 158 1.20 29.48 13.57
CA ALA A 158 0.39 28.39 14.12
C ALA A 158 -1.03 28.88 14.44
N SER A 159 -2.00 28.03 14.11
CA SER A 159 -3.43 28.31 14.25
C SER A 159 -3.93 28.25 15.70
N SER A 160 -3.27 27.47 16.57
CA SER A 160 -3.66 27.28 17.97
C SER A 160 -2.45 26.94 18.86
N GLN A 161 -2.68 26.79 20.17
CA GLN A 161 -1.63 26.32 21.10
C GLN A 161 -1.23 24.86 20.79
N LEU A 162 -2.18 24.00 20.41
CA LEU A 162 -1.87 22.61 20.06
C LEU A 162 -1.03 22.54 18.79
N ASP A 163 -1.39 23.32 17.76
CA ASP A 163 -0.61 23.42 16.51
C ASP A 163 0.83 23.90 16.77
N ARG A 164 1.02 24.89 17.66
CA ARG A 164 2.37 25.33 18.06
C ARG A 164 3.21 24.20 18.64
N ILE A 165 2.64 23.39 19.53
CA ILE A 165 3.35 22.26 20.17
C ILE A 165 3.68 21.18 19.13
N VAL A 166 2.75 20.87 18.23
CA VAL A 166 2.99 19.90 17.15
C VAL A 166 4.13 20.36 16.24
N ARG A 167 4.14 21.63 15.82
CA ARG A 167 5.23 22.19 15.00
C ARG A 167 6.58 22.16 15.73
N ASP A 168 6.59 22.52 17.01
CA ASP A 168 7.81 22.45 17.84
C ASP A 168 8.34 21.03 17.99
N PHE A 169 7.46 20.04 18.18
CA PHE A 169 7.84 18.61 18.16
C PHE A 169 8.48 18.20 16.83
N HIS A 170 7.90 18.59 15.69
CA HIS A 170 8.47 18.24 14.39
C HIS A 170 9.84 18.90 14.15
N ALA A 171 10.06 20.10 14.68
CA ALA A 171 11.36 20.77 14.62
C ALA A 171 12.39 20.20 15.62
N SER A 172 11.99 19.26 16.49
CA SER A 172 12.81 18.77 17.58
C SER A 172 13.74 17.61 17.19
N SER A 173 14.78 17.42 17.99
CA SER A 173 15.72 16.30 17.83
C SER A 173 15.07 14.93 18.07
N GLU A 174 14.02 14.87 18.89
CA GLU A 174 13.24 13.67 19.20
C GLU A 174 12.56 13.15 17.95
N CYS A 175 11.83 14.02 17.23
CA CYS A 175 11.19 13.64 15.98
C CYS A 175 12.24 13.18 14.94
N ALA A 176 13.37 13.90 14.83
CA ALA A 176 14.44 13.51 13.91
C ALA A 176 14.97 12.09 14.20
N ARG A 177 15.15 11.74 15.48
CA ARG A 177 15.57 10.38 15.90
C ARG A 177 14.56 9.31 15.51
N ALA A 178 13.26 9.58 15.54
CA ALA A 178 12.22 8.61 15.17
C ALA A 178 12.35 8.10 13.72
N ASN A 179 12.97 8.89 12.84
CA ASN A 179 13.10 8.58 11.41
C ASN A 179 14.51 8.12 11.00
N ALA A 180 15.44 7.97 11.96
CA ALA A 180 16.84 7.63 11.70
C ALA A 180 17.04 6.22 11.13
N ARG A 181 16.08 5.31 11.35
CA ARG A 181 16.06 3.94 10.81
C ARG A 181 14.80 3.72 10.00
N LEU A 182 14.80 2.75 9.06
CA LEU A 182 13.58 2.38 8.34
C LEU A 182 12.65 1.52 9.19
N SER A 183 13.20 0.58 9.95
CA SER A 183 12.40 -0.37 10.72
C SER A 183 12.00 0.18 12.09
N GLY A 184 10.82 -0.19 12.58
CA GLY A 184 10.35 0.11 13.94
C GLY A 184 9.96 1.58 14.17
N ARG A 185 9.69 2.33 13.11
CA ARG A 185 9.40 3.78 13.15
C ARG A 185 8.20 4.15 14.01
N ARG A 186 7.17 3.30 14.07
CA ARG A 186 5.99 3.52 14.90
C ARG A 186 6.34 3.60 16.39
N GLY A 187 7.03 2.59 16.92
CA GLY A 187 7.49 2.61 18.32
C GLY A 187 8.55 3.68 18.58
N ALA A 188 9.34 4.04 17.58
CA ALA A 188 10.29 5.15 17.69
C ALA A 188 9.60 6.52 17.77
N LEU A 189 8.52 6.74 17.01
CA LEU A 189 7.72 7.97 17.08
C LEU A 189 6.98 8.09 18.42
N GLU A 190 6.47 6.99 18.96
CA GLU A 190 5.85 6.97 20.28
C GLU A 190 6.84 7.41 21.37
N ARG A 191 8.02 6.78 21.42
CA ARG A 191 9.10 7.18 22.34
C ARG A 191 9.56 8.62 22.14
N ALA A 192 9.67 9.08 20.90
CA ALA A 192 10.05 10.46 20.60
C ALA A 192 9.07 11.47 21.20
N TRP A 193 7.77 11.19 21.08
CA TRP A 193 6.75 12.01 21.73
C TRP A 193 6.87 11.95 23.25
N GLU A 194 7.05 10.77 23.85
CA GLU A 194 7.23 10.61 25.29
C GLU A 194 8.42 11.42 25.83
N ASP A 195 9.58 11.34 25.17
CA ASP A 195 10.77 12.12 25.50
C ASP A 195 10.53 13.63 25.38
N TYR A 196 9.81 14.04 24.33
CA TYR A 196 9.46 15.44 24.11
C TYR A 196 8.53 15.96 25.22
N LEU A 197 7.49 15.20 25.56
CA LEU A 197 6.54 15.55 26.62
C LEU A 197 7.22 15.62 27.99
N ALA A 198 8.14 14.70 28.28
CA ALA A 198 8.87 14.66 29.54
C ALA A 198 9.72 15.92 29.76
N ARG A 199 10.37 16.44 28.70
CA ARG A 199 11.20 17.66 28.80
C ARG A 199 10.37 18.94 28.94
N ARG A 200 9.16 18.98 28.37
CA ARG A 200 8.24 20.12 28.49
C ARG A 200 7.40 20.07 29.76
N ARG A 201 7.62 19.07 30.62
CA ARG A 201 6.90 18.91 31.88
C ARG A 201 7.23 20.08 32.81
N GLY A 202 6.19 20.81 33.22
CA GLY A 202 6.33 22.01 34.05
C GLY A 202 6.24 23.33 33.28
N GLU A 203 6.45 23.31 31.95
CA GLU A 203 6.24 24.49 31.09
C GLU A 203 4.79 24.59 30.61
N LEU A 204 4.16 23.45 30.33
CA LEU A 204 2.81 23.36 29.78
C LEU A 204 1.95 22.34 30.56
N PRO A 205 0.62 22.51 30.62
CA PRO A 205 -0.27 21.53 31.21
C PRO A 205 -0.17 20.16 30.53
N LEU A 206 -0.14 19.08 31.31
CA LEU A 206 -0.05 17.71 30.80
C LEU A 206 -1.20 17.35 29.83
N THR A 207 -2.39 17.88 30.09
CA THR A 207 -3.56 17.70 29.22
C THR A 207 -3.35 18.34 27.86
N THR A 208 -2.81 19.56 27.80
CA THR A 208 -2.48 20.26 26.55
C THR A 208 -1.43 19.50 25.75
N LEU A 209 -0.37 19.04 26.43
CA LEU A 209 0.69 18.21 25.85
C LEU A 209 0.15 16.90 25.25
N ALA A 210 -0.70 16.18 25.99
CA ALA A 210 -1.34 14.95 25.51
C ALA A 210 -2.25 15.22 24.30
N ARG A 211 -3.03 16.31 24.32
CA ARG A 211 -3.88 16.72 23.18
C ARG A 211 -3.08 17.05 21.93
N ALA A 212 -1.90 17.66 22.06
CA ALA A 212 -1.01 17.92 20.93
C ALA A 212 -0.48 16.61 20.31
N LYS A 213 -0.05 15.64 21.13
CA LYS A 213 0.32 14.28 20.65
C LYS A 213 -0.83 13.62 19.88
N HIS A 214 -2.04 13.64 20.45
CA HIS A 214 -3.23 13.07 19.82
C HIS A 214 -3.60 13.76 18.49
N LEU A 215 -3.45 15.09 18.42
CA LEU A 215 -3.67 15.88 17.21
C LEU A 215 -2.69 15.47 16.10
N ASP A 216 -1.40 15.36 16.41
CA ASP A 216 -0.36 14.92 15.46
C ASP A 216 -0.66 13.52 14.89
N TYR A 217 -0.91 12.54 15.75
CA TYR A 217 -1.23 11.18 15.30
C TYR A 217 -2.49 11.11 14.43
N THR A 218 -3.52 11.89 14.77
CA THR A 218 -4.74 11.98 13.97
C THR A 218 -4.45 12.61 12.61
N LEU A 219 -3.70 13.72 12.56
CA LEU A 219 -3.36 14.40 11.31
C LEU A 219 -2.46 13.57 10.41
N ARG A 220 -1.46 12.86 10.95
CA ARG A 220 -0.65 11.89 10.19
C ARG A 220 -1.52 10.86 9.49
N THR A 221 -2.48 10.29 10.22
CA THR A 221 -3.41 9.28 9.70
C THR A 221 -4.35 9.90 8.66
N ALA A 222 -4.98 11.02 8.98
CA ALA A 222 -5.91 11.70 8.08
C ALA A 222 -5.24 12.12 6.78
N LEU A 223 -4.04 12.72 6.84
CA LEU A 223 -3.28 13.12 5.65
C LEU A 223 -2.98 11.91 4.74
N PHE A 224 -2.58 10.79 5.33
CA PHE A 224 -2.22 9.60 4.57
C PHE A 224 -3.43 8.88 3.98
N GLU A 225 -4.47 8.65 4.79
CA GLU A 225 -5.71 7.99 4.37
C GLU A 225 -6.53 8.84 3.40
N GLY A 226 -6.55 10.17 3.56
CA GLY A 226 -7.20 11.13 2.67
C GLY A 226 -6.42 11.44 1.39
N HIS A 227 -5.54 10.52 0.97
CA HIS A 227 -4.76 10.52 -0.27
C HIS A 227 -3.95 11.81 -0.54
N HIS A 228 -2.63 11.76 -0.34
CA HIS A 228 -1.70 12.86 -0.64
C HIS A 228 -1.86 13.44 -2.07
N ALA A 229 -2.24 12.63 -3.06
CA ALA A 229 -2.42 13.09 -4.43
C ALA A 229 -3.56 14.11 -4.58
N ARG A 230 -4.64 13.99 -3.80
CA ARG A 230 -5.77 14.94 -3.81
C ARG A 230 -5.37 16.32 -3.29
N GLY A 231 -4.25 16.42 -2.56
CA GLY A 231 -3.74 17.67 -2.01
C GLY A 231 -4.80 18.42 -1.21
N CYS A 232 -4.97 19.70 -1.55
CA CYS A 232 -5.83 20.63 -0.84
C CYS A 232 -7.17 20.87 -1.54
N ASN A 233 -7.59 19.97 -2.42
CA ASN A 233 -8.91 20.09 -3.04
C ASN A 233 -10.04 19.83 -2.03
N ALA A 234 -11.25 20.32 -2.34
CA ALA A 234 -12.39 20.23 -1.43
C ALA A 234 -12.73 18.80 -1.01
N TYR A 235 -12.70 17.84 -1.95
CA TYR A 235 -13.03 16.44 -1.67
C TYR A 235 -12.02 15.81 -0.70
N GLY A 236 -10.72 15.96 -0.96
CA GLY A 236 -9.65 15.44 -0.11
C GLY A 236 -9.63 16.10 1.27
N ALA A 237 -9.91 17.39 1.37
CA ALA A 237 -10.07 18.06 2.66
C ALA A 237 -11.25 17.46 3.47
N CYS A 238 -12.38 17.19 2.82
CA CYS A 238 -13.52 16.55 3.47
C CYS A 238 -13.23 15.09 3.87
N GLU A 239 -12.53 14.30 3.04
CA GLU A 239 -12.08 12.95 3.41
C GLU A 239 -11.21 12.99 4.68
N ARG A 240 -10.26 13.93 4.79
CA ARG A 240 -9.42 14.09 5.99
C ARG A 240 -10.26 14.38 7.24
N ASN A 241 -11.25 15.26 7.14
CA ASN A 241 -12.18 15.55 8.23
C ASN A 241 -13.00 14.31 8.62
N ILE A 242 -13.43 13.51 7.65
CA ILE A 242 -14.15 12.25 7.89
C ILE A 242 -13.24 11.21 8.56
N VAL A 243 -11.98 11.07 8.13
CA VAL A 243 -11.02 10.17 8.79
C VAL A 243 -10.83 10.58 10.25
N ALA A 244 -10.61 11.87 10.53
CA ALA A 244 -10.50 12.40 11.88
C ALA A 244 -11.77 12.14 12.72
N LEU A 245 -12.96 12.32 12.13
CA LEU A 245 -14.24 12.00 12.76
C LEU A 245 -14.34 10.51 13.11
N THR A 246 -13.91 9.62 12.21
CA THR A 246 -13.96 8.17 12.49
C THR A 246 -13.02 7.78 13.62
N ILE A 247 -11.84 8.42 13.72
CA ILE A 247 -10.90 8.24 14.84
C ILE A 247 -11.57 8.70 16.14
N ARG A 248 -12.15 9.91 16.13
CA ARG A 248 -12.88 10.47 17.27
C ARG A 248 -13.97 9.54 17.77
N ASN A 249 -14.86 9.10 16.89
CA ASN A 249 -16.03 8.30 17.24
C ASN A 249 -15.67 6.89 17.71
N ARG A 250 -14.57 6.34 17.20
CA ARG A 250 -13.99 5.09 17.68
C ARG A 250 -13.43 5.23 19.11
N ALA A 251 -12.76 6.34 19.42
CA ALA A 251 -12.15 6.58 20.73
C ALA A 251 -13.12 7.07 21.82
N VAL A 252 -14.07 7.96 21.49
CA VAL A 252 -15.04 8.50 22.47
C VAL A 252 -16.27 7.61 22.59
N GLY A 253 -16.64 6.89 21.52
CA GLY A 253 -17.84 6.06 21.49
C GLY A 253 -17.68 4.74 22.24
N GLN A 254 -17.19 3.71 21.55
CA GLN A 254 -17.05 2.36 22.13
C GLN A 254 -15.70 2.13 22.82
N CYS A 255 -14.65 2.86 22.42
CA CYS A 255 -13.27 2.62 22.83
C CYS A 255 -12.86 1.12 22.91
N PRO A 256 -13.05 0.31 21.86
CA PRO A 256 -12.59 -1.08 21.88
C PRO A 256 -11.06 -1.17 21.94
N ARG A 257 -10.54 -2.01 22.83
CA ARG A 257 -9.10 -2.30 22.92
C ARG A 257 -8.51 -2.84 21.61
N HIS A 258 -9.26 -3.64 20.86
CA HIS A 258 -8.78 -4.26 19.63
C HIS A 258 -8.54 -3.25 18.49
N ILE A 259 -9.18 -2.08 18.54
CA ILE A 259 -8.91 -0.96 17.62
C ILE A 259 -7.91 0.05 18.19
N GLY A 260 -7.19 -0.30 19.27
CA GLY A 260 -6.12 0.50 19.84
C GLY A 260 -6.53 1.48 20.93
N CYS A 261 -7.81 1.58 21.28
CA CYS A 261 -8.26 2.50 22.32
C CYS A 261 -8.02 1.92 23.72
N THR A 262 -7.23 2.61 24.54
CA THR A 262 -6.93 2.20 25.92
C THR A 262 -7.78 2.90 26.98
N PHE A 263 -8.25 4.12 26.68
CA PHE A 263 -9.17 4.92 27.49
C PHE A 263 -10.06 5.80 26.60
N PRO A 264 -11.27 6.20 27.03
CA PRO A 264 -12.12 7.09 26.24
C PRO A 264 -11.40 8.38 25.82
N GLY A 265 -11.32 8.62 24.52
CA GLY A 265 -10.54 9.74 23.96
C GLY A 265 -9.07 9.45 23.64
N ASP A 266 -8.64 8.18 23.68
CA ASP A 266 -7.32 7.73 23.20
C ASP A 266 -7.23 7.78 21.67
N PHE A 267 -7.12 9.00 21.14
CA PHE A 267 -7.02 9.24 19.70
C PHE A 267 -5.70 8.74 19.13
N GLN A 268 -4.60 8.77 19.89
CA GLN A 268 -3.31 8.23 19.44
C GLN A 268 -3.40 6.73 19.20
N GLY A 269 -3.93 5.98 20.18
CA GLY A 269 -4.09 4.54 20.07
C GLY A 269 -4.99 4.15 18.90
N VAL A 270 -6.13 4.81 18.74
CA VAL A 270 -7.05 4.56 17.61
C VAL A 270 -6.44 4.93 16.26
N ALA A 271 -5.73 6.05 16.16
CA ALA A 271 -5.12 6.51 14.91
C ALA A 271 -3.95 5.60 14.45
N SER A 272 -3.16 5.06 15.39
CA SER A 272 -1.94 4.28 15.09
C SER A 272 -2.10 2.77 15.10
N LYS A 273 -3.26 2.25 15.54
CA LYS A 273 -3.55 0.83 15.45
C LYS A 273 -3.80 0.42 14.01
N VAL A 274 -2.97 -0.50 13.53
CA VAL A 274 -3.10 -1.08 12.18
C VAL A 274 -4.49 -1.69 12.03
N SER A 275 -5.22 -1.19 11.04
CA SER A 275 -6.54 -1.67 10.66
C SER A 275 -6.78 -1.31 9.19
N GLN A 276 -7.89 -1.78 8.60
CA GLN A 276 -8.28 -1.37 7.25
C GLN A 276 -8.51 0.15 7.09
N TYR A 277 -8.56 0.91 8.18
CA TYR A 277 -8.77 2.37 8.21
C TYR A 277 -7.57 3.16 8.73
N ASN A 278 -6.54 2.47 9.23
CA ASN A 278 -5.28 3.11 9.59
C ASN A 278 -4.15 2.17 9.18
N ILE A 279 -3.55 2.45 8.02
CA ILE A 279 -2.54 1.57 7.42
C ILE A 279 -1.12 1.87 7.92
N TRP A 280 -0.95 1.94 9.24
CA TRP A 280 0.35 2.13 9.92
C TRP A 280 1.16 0.83 10.05
N ASP A 281 1.09 -0.06 9.06
CA ASP A 281 1.88 -1.30 9.10
C ASP A 281 3.37 -1.03 8.94
N GLU A 282 4.20 -2.02 9.29
CA GLU A 282 5.65 -1.87 9.31
C GLU A 282 6.18 -1.40 7.96
N PHE A 283 5.75 -2.02 6.87
CA PHE A 283 6.23 -1.69 5.53
C PHE A 283 5.79 -0.30 5.08
N LEU A 284 4.54 0.09 5.32
CA LEU A 284 4.04 1.40 4.91
C LEU A 284 4.79 2.53 5.60
N THR A 285 5.18 2.38 6.86
CA THR A 285 6.05 3.39 7.54
C THR A 285 7.44 3.53 6.90
N GLN A 286 7.93 2.52 6.18
CA GLN A 286 9.22 2.56 5.49
C GLN A 286 9.16 3.36 4.18
N ILE A 287 8.02 3.40 3.49
CA ILE A 287 7.91 3.95 2.12
C ILE A 287 7.08 5.24 2.01
N SER A 288 6.25 5.55 2.99
CA SER A 288 5.26 6.65 2.92
C SER A 288 5.74 7.98 3.50
N GLY A 289 6.67 7.96 4.45
CA GLY A 289 6.96 9.12 5.28
C GLY A 289 5.88 9.44 6.32
N LEU A 290 4.97 8.50 6.62
CA LEU A 290 3.91 8.66 7.63
C LEU A 290 4.43 9.12 9.01
N THR A 291 5.62 8.65 9.40
CA THR A 291 6.27 9.01 10.66
C THR A 291 7.23 10.19 10.53
N ALA A 292 7.36 10.79 9.35
CA ALA A 292 8.32 11.86 9.08
C ALA A 292 8.03 13.13 9.87
N CYS A 293 9.06 13.93 10.10
CA CYS A 293 8.94 15.27 10.68
C CYS A 293 8.56 16.30 9.60
N TYR A 294 7.45 16.08 8.91
CA TYR A 294 7.11 16.80 7.67
C TYR A 294 6.81 18.30 7.86
N LEU A 295 6.61 18.77 9.09
CA LEU A 295 6.40 20.18 9.46
C LEU A 295 7.70 20.92 9.79
N ARG A 296 8.86 20.28 9.63
CA ARG A 296 10.15 20.95 9.75
C ARG A 296 10.21 22.17 8.81
N PRO A 297 10.57 23.37 9.30
CA PRO A 297 10.62 24.57 8.46
C PRO A 297 11.60 24.46 7.29
N ASP A 298 12.72 23.76 7.48
CA ASP A 298 13.73 23.57 6.42
C ASP A 298 13.31 22.63 5.29
N LEU A 299 12.16 21.95 5.43
CA LEU A 299 11.56 21.16 4.36
C LEU A 299 10.55 21.94 3.51
N ALA A 300 10.27 23.20 3.84
CA ALA A 300 9.22 23.99 3.16
C ALA A 300 9.50 24.22 1.66
N ASP A 301 10.77 24.20 1.25
CA ASP A 301 11.17 24.39 -0.16
C ASP A 301 11.17 23.08 -0.97
N GLU A 302 10.98 21.93 -0.32
CA GLU A 302 10.90 20.63 -0.98
C GLU A 302 9.44 20.35 -1.40
N PRO A 303 9.11 20.24 -2.70
CA PRO A 303 7.71 20.24 -3.18
C PRO A 303 6.78 19.23 -2.50
N ARG A 304 7.31 18.03 -2.21
CA ARG A 304 6.56 16.99 -1.49
C ARG A 304 6.17 17.44 -0.08
N PHE A 305 7.10 18.06 0.65
CA PHE A 305 6.87 18.49 2.02
C PHE A 305 6.07 19.79 2.06
N ALA A 306 6.32 20.72 1.15
CA ALA A 306 5.50 21.93 0.97
C ALA A 306 4.01 21.56 0.84
N LYS A 307 3.69 20.59 -0.03
CA LYS A 307 2.33 20.07 -0.20
C LYS A 307 1.77 19.46 1.08
N LEU A 308 2.52 18.62 1.79
CA LEU A 308 2.08 18.03 3.06
C LEU A 308 1.85 19.09 4.15
N GLN A 309 2.71 20.11 4.24
CA GLN A 309 2.57 21.22 5.17
C GLN A 309 1.33 22.07 4.86
N ALA A 310 1.04 22.32 3.59
CA ALA A 310 -0.15 23.03 3.16
C ALA A 310 -1.44 22.24 3.47
N MET A 311 -1.44 20.93 3.19
CA MET A 311 -2.56 20.05 3.56
C MET A 311 -2.79 20.02 5.08
N TYR A 312 -1.71 19.96 5.87
CA TYR A 312 -1.77 20.05 7.33
C TYR A 312 -2.39 21.39 7.77
N ALA A 313 -1.89 22.51 7.23
CA ALA A 313 -2.37 23.85 7.58
C ALA A 313 -3.85 24.04 7.24
N GLN A 314 -4.33 23.47 6.14
CA GLN A 314 -5.74 23.48 5.76
C GLN A 314 -6.62 22.68 6.74
N SER A 315 -6.11 21.59 7.32
CA SER A 315 -6.92 20.62 8.06
C SER A 315 -6.85 20.76 9.58
N VAL A 316 -5.76 21.32 10.12
CA VAL A 316 -5.47 21.31 11.57
C VAL A 316 -6.58 21.95 12.41
N GLY A 317 -7.15 23.07 11.97
CA GLY A 317 -8.22 23.76 12.69
C GLY A 317 -9.51 22.93 12.77
N ASP A 318 -9.94 22.35 11.65
CA ASP A 318 -11.12 21.47 11.63
C ASP A 318 -10.89 20.21 12.46
N VAL A 319 -9.72 19.59 12.35
CA VAL A 319 -9.39 18.38 13.11
C VAL A 319 -9.35 18.66 14.62
N GLU A 320 -8.82 19.82 15.05
CA GLU A 320 -8.86 20.22 16.45
C GLU A 320 -10.30 20.34 16.98
N ARG A 321 -11.19 20.98 16.21
CA ARG A 321 -12.62 21.11 16.53
C ARG A 321 -13.34 19.76 16.53
N ILE A 322 -13.01 18.86 15.61
CA ILE A 322 -13.56 17.50 15.58
C ILE A 322 -13.16 16.75 16.85
N LEU A 323 -11.88 16.77 17.22
CA LEU A 323 -11.37 15.98 18.35
C LEU A 323 -11.79 16.52 19.72
N TYR A 324 -11.80 17.84 19.89
CA TYR A 324 -11.92 18.47 21.21
C TYR A 324 -13.06 19.48 21.35
N GLY A 325 -13.72 19.84 20.25
CA GLY A 325 -14.89 20.70 20.25
C GLY A 325 -16.16 19.98 20.68
N ASP A 326 -17.23 20.76 20.74
CA ASP A 326 -18.56 20.28 21.14
C ASP A 326 -19.43 19.89 19.92
N ASP A 327 -20.73 19.74 20.16
CA ASP A 327 -21.70 19.39 19.14
C ASP A 327 -21.92 20.49 18.10
N ASP A 328 -21.76 21.76 18.49
CA ASP A 328 -21.90 22.90 17.59
C ASP A 328 -20.67 23.04 16.71
N ASP A 329 -19.48 22.72 17.22
CA ASP A 329 -18.28 22.56 16.41
C ASP A 329 -18.44 21.47 15.35
N LEU A 330 -18.99 20.30 15.72
CA LEU A 330 -19.27 19.24 14.75
C LEU A 330 -20.29 19.69 13.69
N ARG A 331 -21.35 20.41 14.07
CA ARG A 331 -22.32 20.97 13.11
C ARG A 331 -21.69 22.01 12.20
N ALA A 332 -20.74 22.80 12.70
CA ALA A 332 -20.07 23.84 11.93
C ALA A 332 -19.08 23.26 10.91
N VAL A 333 -18.37 22.19 11.26
CA VAL A 333 -17.48 21.45 10.35
C VAL A 333 -18.29 20.61 9.36
N PHE A 334 -19.38 19.98 9.80
CA PHE A 334 -20.21 19.09 8.99
C PHE A 334 -21.66 19.60 8.77
N PRO A 335 -21.86 20.73 8.10
CA PRO A 335 -23.16 21.39 8.04
C PRO A 335 -24.21 20.55 7.30
N GLY A 336 -25.41 20.48 7.88
CA GLY A 336 -26.55 19.79 7.26
C GLY A 336 -26.47 18.26 7.28
N THR A 337 -25.47 17.67 7.94
CA THR A 337 -25.42 16.23 8.24
C THR A 337 -26.09 15.98 9.60
N ASP A 338 -26.94 14.96 9.71
CA ASP A 338 -27.58 14.61 10.99
C ASP A 338 -26.52 14.25 12.04
N LEU A 339 -26.52 14.97 13.18
CA LEU A 339 -25.49 14.84 14.20
C LEU A 339 -25.51 13.46 14.87
N ALA A 340 -26.68 12.86 15.07
CA ALA A 340 -26.79 11.56 15.70
C ALA A 340 -26.18 10.46 14.80
N LYS A 341 -26.42 10.54 13.48
CA LYS A 341 -25.78 9.66 12.48
C LYS A 341 -24.27 9.92 12.40
N LEU A 342 -23.86 11.19 12.40
CA LEU A 342 -22.45 11.61 12.33
C LEU A 342 -21.62 11.01 13.48
N LYS A 343 -22.11 11.06 14.71
CA LYS A 343 -21.44 10.49 15.90
C LYS A 343 -21.34 8.95 15.89
N ARG A 344 -22.09 8.29 15.00
CA ARG A 344 -22.05 6.83 14.81
C ARG A 344 -21.21 6.38 13.62
N VAL A 345 -20.62 7.32 12.86
CA VAL A 345 -19.69 6.99 11.76
C VAL A 345 -18.35 6.56 12.35
N ARG A 346 -18.02 5.27 12.25
CA ARG A 346 -16.76 4.69 12.74
C ARG A 346 -15.94 4.01 11.64
N HIS A 347 -16.57 3.80 10.49
CA HIS A 347 -16.05 3.02 9.38
C HIS A 347 -16.26 3.81 8.10
N TYR A 348 -15.38 3.61 7.13
CA TYR A 348 -15.59 4.08 5.76
C TYR A 348 -15.13 3.03 4.76
N TYR A 349 -15.89 2.85 3.70
CA TYR A 349 -15.54 1.97 2.61
C TYR A 349 -14.81 2.74 1.52
N HIS A 350 -13.62 2.30 1.14
CA HIS A 350 -12.83 2.91 0.06
C HIS A 350 -12.78 1.95 -1.15
N ALA A 351 -13.64 2.20 -2.13
CA ALA A 351 -13.85 1.29 -3.25
C ALA A 351 -12.60 1.05 -4.13
N PRO A 352 -11.76 2.07 -4.42
CA PRO A 352 -10.55 1.89 -5.21
C PRO A 352 -9.54 0.89 -4.61
N ALA A 353 -9.51 0.75 -3.27
CA ALA A 353 -8.62 -0.21 -2.59
C ALA A 353 -9.14 -1.66 -2.58
N MET A 354 -10.36 -1.91 -3.06
CA MET A 354 -10.92 -3.25 -3.05
C MET A 354 -10.35 -4.15 -4.15
N GLY A 355 -10.51 -5.46 -3.98
CA GLY A 355 -10.03 -6.46 -4.93
C GLY A 355 -10.50 -6.20 -6.36
N LYS A 356 -9.57 -6.10 -7.29
CA LYS A 356 -9.85 -5.86 -8.72
C LYS A 356 -10.53 -7.06 -9.36
N CYS A 357 -11.57 -6.80 -10.14
CA CYS A 357 -12.38 -7.78 -10.85
C CYS A 357 -12.35 -7.54 -12.36
N PHE A 358 -12.45 -8.61 -13.14
CA PHE A 358 -12.43 -8.58 -14.60
C PHE A 358 -13.53 -9.50 -15.16
N PRO A 359 -14.82 -9.14 -15.05
CA PRO A 359 -15.94 -10.03 -15.40
C PRO A 359 -15.96 -10.44 -16.89
N GLU A 360 -15.44 -9.59 -17.78
CA GLU A 360 -15.30 -9.88 -19.21
C GLU A 360 -14.16 -10.87 -19.53
N HIS A 361 -13.36 -11.22 -18.52
CA HIS A 361 -12.22 -12.14 -18.65
C HIS A 361 -12.36 -13.34 -17.70
N PRO A 362 -13.26 -14.30 -18.00
CA PRO A 362 -13.65 -15.37 -17.08
C PRO A 362 -12.55 -16.39 -16.75
N ARG A 363 -11.44 -16.36 -17.50
CA ARG A 363 -10.28 -17.24 -17.33
C ARG A 363 -9.07 -16.54 -16.73
N VAL A 364 -9.24 -15.31 -16.24
CA VAL A 364 -8.17 -14.56 -15.59
C VAL A 364 -8.09 -14.93 -14.12
N GLU A 365 -6.91 -15.36 -13.70
CA GLU A 365 -6.62 -15.70 -12.30
C GLU A 365 -5.41 -14.94 -11.79
N TYR A 366 -5.45 -14.61 -10.49
CA TYR A 366 -4.31 -14.02 -9.80
C TYR A 366 -3.44 -15.13 -9.19
N MET A 367 -2.20 -15.19 -9.66
CA MET A 367 -1.19 -16.12 -9.17
C MET A 367 -0.41 -15.49 -8.02
N SER A 368 -0.74 -15.87 -6.78
CA SER A 368 0.07 -15.48 -5.61
C SER A 368 1.48 -16.10 -5.66
N GLY A 369 1.63 -17.22 -6.36
CA GLY A 369 2.89 -17.94 -6.51
C GLY A 369 2.71 -19.27 -7.23
N ALA A 370 3.33 -19.43 -8.39
CA ALA A 370 3.31 -20.65 -9.20
C ALA A 370 4.64 -20.84 -9.91
N VAL A 371 4.91 -22.08 -10.34
CA VAL A 371 5.97 -22.35 -11.32
C VAL A 371 5.33 -22.63 -12.68
N ALA A 372 5.96 -22.12 -13.74
CA ALA A 372 5.72 -22.58 -15.09
C ALA A 372 6.97 -23.27 -15.66
N ARG A 373 6.77 -24.26 -16.53
CA ARG A 373 7.82 -25.10 -17.11
C ARG A 373 7.77 -25.10 -18.63
N SER A 374 8.94 -25.09 -19.27
CA SER A 374 9.15 -25.42 -20.69
C SER A 374 10.41 -26.27 -20.82
N GLY A 375 10.27 -27.59 -21.05
CA GLY A 375 11.42 -28.48 -20.95
C GLY A 375 12.07 -28.37 -19.57
N ASP A 376 13.39 -28.18 -19.50
CA ASP A 376 14.13 -28.02 -18.26
C ASP A 376 14.20 -26.56 -17.76
N ASP A 377 13.57 -25.63 -18.49
CA ASP A 377 13.46 -24.23 -18.10
C ASP A 377 12.24 -24.00 -17.20
N PHE A 378 12.45 -23.20 -16.15
CA PHE A 378 11.43 -22.90 -15.14
C PHE A 378 11.30 -21.40 -14.91
N ALA A 379 10.06 -20.93 -14.83
CA ALA A 379 9.71 -19.54 -14.55
C ALA A 379 8.90 -19.46 -13.26
N VAL A 380 9.29 -18.58 -12.33
CA VAL A 380 8.41 -18.18 -11.23
C VAL A 380 7.37 -17.17 -11.72
N ILE A 381 6.10 -17.46 -11.43
CA ILE A 381 4.96 -16.55 -11.65
C ILE A 381 4.46 -16.13 -10.27
N ALA A 382 4.77 -14.90 -9.87
CA ALA A 382 4.44 -14.38 -8.55
C ALA A 382 3.71 -13.04 -8.66
N ASN A 383 2.66 -12.86 -7.86
CA ASN A 383 1.86 -11.64 -7.79
C ASN A 383 1.37 -11.12 -9.15
N THR A 384 1.12 -12.05 -10.07
CA THR A 384 0.83 -11.75 -11.46
C THR A 384 -0.54 -12.30 -11.82
N ARG A 385 -1.29 -11.59 -12.67
CA ARG A 385 -2.51 -12.14 -13.26
C ARG A 385 -2.16 -12.82 -14.58
N ILE A 386 -2.77 -13.97 -14.80
CA ILE A 386 -2.64 -14.73 -16.03
C ILE A 386 -4.01 -14.99 -16.62
N GLU A 387 -4.11 -15.02 -17.94
CA GLU A 387 -5.23 -15.64 -18.64
C GLU A 387 -4.88 -17.10 -18.87
N VAL A 388 -5.68 -17.99 -18.29
CA VAL A 388 -5.46 -19.45 -18.36
C VAL A 388 -5.89 -19.96 -19.74
N GLY A 389 -4.97 -20.58 -20.46
CA GLY A 389 -5.20 -21.18 -21.78
C GLY A 389 -5.61 -22.66 -21.70
N GLU A 390 -5.31 -23.39 -22.77
CA GLU A 390 -5.58 -24.83 -22.89
C GLU A 390 -4.77 -25.67 -21.89
N THR A 391 -5.30 -26.85 -21.55
CA THR A 391 -4.64 -27.81 -20.67
C THR A 391 -3.55 -28.57 -21.42
N VAL A 392 -2.37 -28.70 -20.81
CA VAL A 392 -1.23 -29.45 -21.35
C VAL A 392 -0.68 -30.33 -20.23
N GLY A 393 -0.86 -31.64 -20.35
CA GLY A 393 -0.55 -32.59 -19.28
C GLY A 393 -1.33 -32.25 -18.00
N THR A 394 -0.62 -32.03 -16.90
CA THR A 394 -1.20 -31.66 -15.60
C THR A 394 -1.25 -30.14 -15.36
N GLY A 395 -0.92 -29.33 -16.36
CA GLY A 395 -0.85 -27.87 -16.26
C GLY A 395 -1.61 -27.16 -17.38
N TYR A 396 -1.39 -25.86 -17.50
CA TYR A 396 -2.07 -25.02 -18.48
C TYR A 396 -1.11 -24.12 -19.24
N ARG A 397 -1.35 -23.92 -20.55
CA ARG A 397 -0.83 -22.73 -21.24
C ARG A 397 -1.37 -21.49 -20.56
N PHE A 398 -0.67 -20.38 -20.68
CA PHE A 398 -1.14 -19.13 -20.12
C PHE A 398 -0.53 -17.95 -20.87
N LYS A 399 -1.17 -16.80 -20.71
CA LYS A 399 -0.61 -15.51 -21.12
C LYS A 399 -0.67 -14.55 -19.95
N GLN A 400 0.22 -13.57 -19.91
CA GLN A 400 0.17 -12.55 -18.87
C GLN A 400 -1.04 -11.64 -19.11
N PHE A 401 -1.86 -11.44 -18.08
CA PHE A 401 -2.97 -10.50 -18.11
C PHE A 401 -2.53 -9.20 -17.42
N ARG A 402 -2.57 -8.10 -18.16
CA ARG A 402 -2.12 -6.78 -17.70
C ARG A 402 -3.27 -5.80 -17.74
N PHE A 403 -3.16 -4.76 -16.91
CA PHE A 403 -4.13 -3.70 -16.89
C PHE A 403 -3.53 -2.39 -16.37
N ASP A 404 -4.08 -1.27 -16.82
CA ASP A 404 -3.85 0.06 -16.28
C ASP A 404 -5.15 0.60 -15.69
N GLU A 405 -5.04 1.27 -14.55
CA GLU A 405 -6.17 1.91 -13.88
C GLU A 405 -6.38 3.32 -14.46
N LEU A 406 -7.38 3.49 -15.34
CA LEU A 406 -7.82 4.80 -15.83
C LEU A 406 -8.99 5.31 -14.99
N GLU A 407 -9.32 6.59 -15.05
CA GLU A 407 -10.34 7.20 -14.18
C GLU A 407 -11.67 6.42 -14.13
N THR A 408 -12.22 6.02 -15.29
CA THR A 408 -13.53 5.39 -15.39
C THR A 408 -13.50 3.89 -15.72
N ARG A 409 -12.36 3.34 -16.13
CA ARG A 409 -12.21 1.95 -16.54
C ARG A 409 -10.81 1.40 -16.28
N ASP A 410 -10.69 0.09 -16.17
CA ASP A 410 -9.37 -0.54 -16.23
C ASP A 410 -9.11 -0.91 -17.70
N ARG A 411 -8.02 -0.41 -18.28
CA ARG A 411 -7.60 -0.79 -19.65
C ARG A 411 -6.87 -2.11 -19.55
N THR A 412 -7.41 -3.18 -20.15
CA THR A 412 -6.86 -4.53 -20.05
C THR A 412 -6.24 -4.98 -21.37
N TRP A 413 -5.22 -5.84 -21.29
CA TRP A 413 -4.66 -6.51 -22.46
C TRP A 413 -3.92 -7.80 -22.04
N VAL A 414 -3.71 -8.70 -23.01
CA VAL A 414 -3.09 -10.01 -22.80
C VAL A 414 -1.83 -10.11 -23.66
N GLU A 415 -0.72 -10.49 -23.05
CA GLU A 415 0.59 -10.62 -23.70
C GLU A 415 1.15 -12.03 -23.48
N ASP A 416 1.59 -12.68 -24.55
CA ASP A 416 2.35 -13.93 -24.41
C ASP A 416 3.81 -13.61 -24.13
N ARG A 417 4.13 -13.43 -22.85
CA ARG A 417 5.51 -13.21 -22.37
C ARG A 417 6.20 -14.48 -21.90
N TYR A 418 5.52 -15.63 -21.99
CA TYR A 418 6.07 -16.92 -21.55
C TYR A 418 5.78 -17.98 -22.62
N PRO A 419 6.20 -17.75 -23.89
CA PRO A 419 5.85 -18.63 -24.99
C PRO A 419 6.41 -20.03 -24.73
N GLY A 420 5.56 -21.05 -24.89
CA GLY A 420 5.97 -22.44 -24.68
C GLY A 420 6.01 -22.89 -23.21
N PHE A 421 5.79 -22.01 -22.24
CA PHE A 421 5.67 -22.42 -20.83
C PHE A 421 4.27 -22.94 -20.49
N VAL A 422 4.21 -23.81 -19.48
CA VAL A 422 2.99 -24.40 -18.92
C VAL A 422 3.00 -24.16 -17.41
N VAL A 423 2.00 -23.47 -16.88
CA VAL A 423 1.86 -23.22 -15.43
C VAL A 423 1.34 -24.47 -14.71
N ASP A 424 1.81 -24.70 -13.49
CA ASP A 424 1.39 -25.82 -12.63
C ASP A 424 -0.13 -25.78 -12.38
N GLY A 425 -0.84 -26.84 -12.81
CA GLY A 425 -2.30 -26.92 -12.71
C GLY A 425 -2.82 -26.95 -11.27
N ARG A 426 -2.00 -27.31 -10.27
CA ARG A 426 -2.39 -27.21 -8.85
C ARG A 426 -2.65 -25.77 -8.40
N LYS A 427 -2.16 -24.78 -9.17
CA LYS A 427 -2.33 -23.34 -8.87
C LYS A 427 -3.50 -22.71 -9.62
N VAL A 428 -4.14 -23.44 -10.52
CA VAL A 428 -5.23 -22.96 -11.38
C VAL A 428 -6.54 -23.51 -10.85
N SER A 429 -7.53 -22.63 -10.66
CA SER A 429 -8.83 -23.01 -10.07
C SER A 429 -10.00 -22.88 -11.03
N LEU A 430 -9.87 -22.04 -12.06
CA LEU A 430 -10.89 -21.64 -13.04
C LEU A 430 -12.25 -21.26 -12.41
N ARG A 431 -12.22 -20.76 -11.17
CA ARG A 431 -13.43 -20.33 -10.47
C ARG A 431 -13.94 -19.01 -11.05
N ALA A 432 -15.23 -18.95 -11.33
CA ALA A 432 -15.87 -17.72 -11.77
C ALA A 432 -15.68 -16.59 -10.73
N PRO A 433 -15.40 -15.35 -11.16
CA PRO A 433 -15.38 -14.21 -10.27
C PRO A 433 -16.74 -14.02 -9.57
N SER A 434 -16.75 -13.88 -8.24
CA SER A 434 -17.95 -13.53 -7.46
C SER A 434 -17.90 -12.08 -6.97
N ASP A 435 -19.08 -11.49 -6.74
CA ASP A 435 -19.27 -10.20 -6.06
C ASP A 435 -18.56 -9.01 -6.73
N CYS A 436 -18.39 -9.09 -8.05
CA CYS A 436 -17.78 -8.06 -8.87
C CYS A 436 -18.83 -7.04 -9.31
N ARG A 437 -18.78 -5.83 -8.76
CA ARG A 437 -19.70 -4.74 -9.09
C ARG A 437 -18.96 -3.59 -9.79
N PRO A 438 -19.62 -2.85 -10.70
CA PRO A 438 -19.08 -1.60 -11.24
C PRO A 438 -18.59 -0.69 -10.11
N TYR A 439 -17.33 -0.25 -10.18
CA TYR A 439 -16.64 0.55 -9.15
C TYR A 439 -16.67 -0.01 -7.72
N GLY A 440 -17.18 -1.22 -7.47
CA GLY A 440 -17.44 -1.71 -6.10
C GLY A 440 -18.51 -0.91 -5.37
N ILE A 441 -19.54 -0.41 -6.06
CA ILE A 441 -20.66 0.34 -5.47
C ILE A 441 -21.98 -0.44 -5.54
N PRO A 442 -22.96 -0.16 -4.65
CA PRO A 442 -24.27 -0.79 -4.67
C PRO A 442 -24.99 -0.66 -6.01
N ALA A 443 -25.91 -1.59 -6.27
CA ALA A 443 -26.78 -1.54 -7.45
C ALA A 443 -27.73 -0.32 -7.40
N GLY A 444 -28.23 0.12 -8.57
CA GLY A 444 -29.20 1.22 -8.68
C GLY A 444 -28.59 2.60 -8.89
N CYS A 445 -27.27 2.73 -8.85
CA CYS A 445 -26.59 3.94 -9.29
C CYS A 445 -26.75 4.12 -10.80
N ARG A 446 -27.14 5.33 -11.24
CA ARG A 446 -27.06 5.68 -12.65
C ARG A 446 -25.60 5.78 -13.02
N LEU A 447 -25.18 4.88 -13.88
CA LEU A 447 -23.84 4.83 -14.36
C LEU A 447 -23.83 5.11 -15.87
N ASP A 448 -22.72 5.67 -16.35
CA ASP A 448 -22.51 5.83 -17.78
C ASP A 448 -22.28 4.46 -18.43
N ASP A 449 -22.64 4.29 -19.70
CA ASP A 449 -22.50 3.04 -20.45
C ASP A 449 -21.01 2.70 -20.72
N SER A 450 -20.10 3.64 -20.44
CA SER A 450 -18.66 3.52 -20.65
C SER A 450 -17.88 2.80 -19.54
N ILE A 451 -18.54 2.16 -18.57
CA ILE A 451 -17.83 1.55 -17.42
C ILE A 451 -17.08 0.29 -17.81
N GLY A 452 -15.78 0.29 -17.49
CA GLY A 452 -14.92 -0.90 -17.53
C GLY A 452 -14.16 -1.15 -16.24
N ARG A 453 -14.62 -0.63 -15.08
CA ARG A 453 -13.97 -0.82 -13.78
C ARG A 453 -14.85 -1.63 -12.85
N TYR A 454 -14.34 -2.75 -12.36
CA TYR A 454 -15.05 -3.62 -11.43
C TYR A 454 -14.19 -3.91 -10.19
N ARG A 455 -14.83 -3.87 -9.02
CA ARG A 455 -14.19 -4.16 -7.73
C ARG A 455 -15.08 -5.10 -6.92
N LYS A 456 -14.47 -5.89 -6.04
CA LYS A 456 -15.18 -6.68 -5.03
C LYS A 456 -15.80 -5.76 -3.98
N ILE A 457 -16.91 -6.18 -3.40
CA ILE A 457 -17.52 -5.51 -2.24
C ILE A 457 -17.33 -6.41 -1.01
N PRO A 458 -16.83 -5.89 0.12
CA PRO A 458 -16.73 -6.65 1.35
C PRO A 458 -18.12 -6.87 1.94
N HIS A 459 -18.35 -8.05 2.52
CA HIS A 459 -19.66 -8.45 3.07
C HIS A 459 -20.23 -7.48 4.12
N TRP A 460 -19.36 -6.74 4.84
CA TRP A 460 -19.79 -5.79 5.87
C TRP A 460 -20.22 -4.43 5.29
N ALA A 461 -19.94 -4.11 4.02
CA ALA A 461 -20.28 -2.81 3.44
C ALA A 461 -21.80 -2.54 3.50
N ASP A 462 -22.61 -3.58 3.44
CA ASP A 462 -24.08 -3.52 3.51
C ASP A 462 -24.62 -3.69 4.95
N ALA A 463 -23.75 -3.85 5.96
CA ALA A 463 -24.15 -4.09 7.35
C ALA A 463 -24.49 -2.79 8.12
N GLY A 464 -24.28 -1.62 7.54
CA GLY A 464 -24.61 -0.31 8.12
C GLY A 464 -25.31 0.61 7.13
N GLU A 465 -25.54 1.86 7.53
CA GLU A 465 -26.17 2.89 6.69
C GLU A 465 -25.09 3.79 6.05
N PRO A 466 -24.91 3.76 4.72
CA PRO A 466 -24.06 4.73 4.03
C PRO A 466 -24.54 6.16 4.29
N LEU A 467 -23.62 7.06 4.64
CA LEU A 467 -23.93 8.44 4.97
C LEU A 467 -23.17 9.38 4.05
N GLU A 468 -23.90 10.19 3.28
CA GLU A 468 -23.32 11.36 2.63
C GLU A 468 -23.02 12.41 3.70
N ILE A 469 -21.75 12.76 3.84
CA ILE A 469 -21.27 13.78 4.76
C ILE A 469 -20.95 15.03 3.96
N ARG A 470 -21.43 16.16 4.46
CA ARG A 470 -21.11 17.49 3.94
C ARG A 470 -20.04 18.10 4.83
N CYS A 471 -18.97 18.63 4.25
CA CYS A 471 -17.93 19.33 5.01
C CYS A 471 -17.82 20.78 4.53
N ARG A 472 -17.73 21.72 5.47
CA ARG A 472 -17.26 23.08 5.16
C ARG A 472 -15.74 23.07 5.14
N VAL A 473 -15.14 23.36 3.99
CA VAL A 473 -13.69 23.29 3.78
C VAL A 473 -13.24 24.44 2.89
N ILE A 474 -11.93 24.70 2.85
CA ILE A 474 -11.31 25.64 1.90
C ILE A 474 -10.82 24.82 0.71
N ASP A 475 -11.12 25.19 -0.54
CA ASP A 475 -10.57 24.51 -1.73
C ASP A 475 -9.35 25.26 -2.27
N ARG A 476 -8.18 24.63 -2.26
CA ARG A 476 -6.92 25.19 -2.80
C ARG A 476 -6.35 24.35 -3.95
N GLY A 477 -7.15 23.45 -4.51
CA GLY A 477 -6.75 22.55 -5.58
C GLY A 477 -5.79 21.43 -5.15
N SER A 478 -5.51 20.52 -6.08
CA SER A 478 -4.69 19.34 -5.84
C SER A 478 -3.23 19.64 -5.52
N ASP A 479 -2.73 20.80 -5.90
CA ASP A 479 -1.31 21.16 -5.71
C ASP A 479 -1.08 22.06 -4.50
N CYS A 480 -2.16 22.51 -3.84
CA CYS A 480 -2.11 23.35 -2.63
C CYS A 480 -1.47 24.74 -2.82
N ASP A 481 -1.29 25.19 -4.05
CA ASP A 481 -0.61 26.43 -4.43
C ASP A 481 -1.54 27.62 -4.63
N ARG A 482 -2.86 27.37 -4.69
CA ARG A 482 -3.87 28.41 -4.87
C ARG A 482 -4.30 29.02 -3.53
N ASP A 483 -4.71 30.27 -3.60
CA ASP A 483 -5.67 30.82 -2.64
C ASP A 483 -6.96 30.01 -2.72
N GLY A 484 -7.70 29.95 -1.62
CA GLY A 484 -8.86 29.06 -1.55
C GLY A 484 -10.11 29.72 -1.04
N ASP A 485 -11.23 29.31 -1.63
CA ASP A 485 -12.57 29.73 -1.25
C ASP A 485 -13.20 28.71 -0.30
N GLY A 486 -14.03 29.21 0.62
CA GLY A 486 -14.86 28.36 1.46
C GLY A 486 -15.97 27.69 0.64
N VAL A 487 -16.01 26.36 0.65
CA VAL A 487 -16.97 25.54 -0.10
C VAL A 487 -17.61 24.47 0.79
N ILE A 488 -18.76 23.94 0.36
CA ILE A 488 -19.38 22.76 0.96
C ILE A 488 -19.08 21.55 0.06
N ALA A 489 -18.13 20.71 0.49
CA ALA A 489 -17.83 19.43 -0.15
C ALA A 489 -18.83 18.35 0.27
N ARG A 490 -19.08 17.38 -0.61
CA ARG A 490 -19.94 16.21 -0.34
C ARG A 490 -19.13 14.94 -0.59
N VAL A 491 -19.09 14.05 0.40
CA VAL A 491 -18.39 12.76 0.33
C VAL A 491 -19.32 11.68 0.85
N GLY A 492 -19.33 10.51 0.21
CA GLY A 492 -20.04 9.35 0.73
C GLY A 492 -21.49 9.19 0.29
N GLY A 493 -21.91 9.89 -0.75
CA GLY A 493 -23.17 9.60 -1.42
C GLY A 493 -23.26 8.11 -1.82
N ALA A 494 -24.48 7.58 -1.97
CA ALA A 494 -24.70 6.16 -2.28
C ALA A 494 -23.89 5.67 -3.50
N CYS A 495 -23.68 6.57 -4.47
CA CYS A 495 -22.94 6.33 -5.70
C CYS A 495 -21.52 6.90 -5.72
N ASP A 496 -21.01 7.35 -4.56
CA ASP A 496 -19.62 7.75 -4.42
C ASP A 496 -18.71 6.54 -4.68
N ARG A 497 -17.77 6.72 -5.59
CA ARG A 497 -16.84 5.70 -6.10
C ARG A 497 -15.52 5.71 -5.35
N GLU A 498 -15.31 6.69 -4.49
CA GLU A 498 -14.05 6.95 -3.82
C GLU A 498 -14.15 6.55 -2.35
N MET A 499 -14.94 7.25 -1.54
CA MET A 499 -15.09 7.00 -0.11
C MET A 499 -16.56 7.00 0.31
N ARG A 500 -16.97 6.01 1.10
CA ARG A 500 -18.31 5.92 1.69
C ARG A 500 -18.25 5.73 3.20
N PRO A 501 -18.48 6.77 4.00
CA PRO A 501 -18.68 6.66 5.44
C PRO A 501 -19.90 5.79 5.72
N VAL A 502 -19.81 4.91 6.71
CA VAL A 502 -20.91 4.01 7.11
C VAL A 502 -21.22 4.23 8.58
N SER A 503 -22.48 4.54 8.86
CA SER A 503 -23.03 4.70 10.21
C SER A 503 -23.63 3.39 10.71
N GLY A 504 -23.50 3.11 12.01
CA GLY A 504 -24.23 2.01 12.65
C GLY A 504 -23.69 0.59 12.42
N VAL A 505 -22.53 0.44 11.79
CA VAL A 505 -21.77 -0.83 11.80
C VAL A 505 -21.36 -1.15 13.24
N ARG A 506 -21.62 -2.38 13.69
CA ARG A 506 -21.41 -2.81 15.07
C ARG A 506 -20.00 -3.30 15.34
#